data_AF-A0A7V6GAU0-F1
#
_entry.id   AF-A0A7V6GAU0-F1
#
_cell.length_a   1.000
_cell.length_b   1.000
_cell.length_c   1.000
_cell.angle_alpha   90.00
_cell.angle_beta   90.00
_cell.angle_gamma   90.00
#
_symmetry.space_group_name_H-M   'P 1'
#
loop_
_entity.id
_entity.type
_entity.pdbx_description
1 polymer ?
#
loop_
_entity_poly.entity_id
_entity_poly.type
_entity_poly.pdbx_seq_one_letter_code
_entity_poly.pdbx_strand_id
1 'polypeptide(L)'
;MKIMFKAAVFLIFLSIALVGCGAEDDARGFLLLNPGVTWYYDVDIQGEKLEMQVQVGETKNIAGKTAYPLSYSYNELALPTQIEYYAVQDKAVLFPRLDNVQGQFLKKPEQTFLKFPLKEGDKWEWSGRLIPVGEKEAVASGKVQAVVESKETVNTPAGTYKDAVRISFVSVNESGDTRFDIKEKRWYVKGVGMVKEVLYDEKGNEVLTAVLKKLEK
;
A
#
# COMPACT_ATOMS: atom_id res chain seq x y z
N MET A 1 -41.23 -69.79 -4.27
CA MET A 1 -41.30 -69.10 -2.96
C MET A 1 -40.24 -68.00 -2.99
N LYS A 2 -40.66 -66.73 -2.92
CA LYS A 2 -39.81 -65.54 -2.85
C LYS A 2 -38.92 -65.64 -1.58
N ILE A 3 -37.71 -65.10 -1.53
CA ILE A 3 -37.46 -63.68 -1.23
C ILE A 3 -36.03 -63.28 -1.65
N MET A 4 -35.96 -62.15 -2.34
CA MET A 4 -34.79 -61.35 -2.66
C MET A 4 -34.09 -60.85 -1.38
N PHE A 5 -32.75 -60.81 -1.36
CA PHE A 5 -32.04 -59.86 -0.51
C PHE A 5 -31.13 -58.96 -1.34
N LYS A 6 -31.29 -57.67 -1.05
CA LYS A 6 -30.94 -56.50 -1.84
C LYS A 6 -29.45 -56.18 -1.79
N ALA A 7 -29.03 -55.51 -2.85
CA ALA A 7 -27.73 -54.88 -3.03
C ALA A 7 -27.32 -53.96 -1.87
N ALA A 8 -26.02 -53.90 -1.62
CA ALA A 8 -25.35 -52.77 -0.98
C ALA A 8 -24.01 -52.56 -1.69
N VAL A 9 -24.06 -52.00 -2.90
CA VAL A 9 -22.89 -51.41 -3.55
C VAL A 9 -22.61 -50.09 -2.82
N PHE A 10 -21.61 -50.08 -1.95
CA PHE A 10 -21.14 -48.89 -1.26
C PHE A 10 -20.34 -48.05 -2.27
N LEU A 11 -21.03 -47.16 -2.98
CA LEU A 11 -20.41 -46.18 -3.87
C LEU A 11 -19.79 -45.08 -2.99
N ILE A 12 -18.49 -45.19 -2.71
CA ILE A 12 -17.73 -44.13 -2.06
C ILE A 12 -17.52 -43.03 -3.11
N PHE A 13 -18.39 -42.02 -3.08
CA PHE A 13 -18.13 -40.74 -3.73
C PHE A 13 -17.01 -40.05 -2.95
N LEU A 14 -15.77 -40.25 -3.39
CA LEU A 14 -14.64 -39.45 -2.96
C LEU A 14 -14.81 -38.06 -3.60
N SER A 15 -15.57 -37.19 -2.94
CA SER A 15 -15.62 -35.77 -3.22
C SER A 15 -14.23 -35.20 -2.94
N ILE A 16 -13.40 -35.15 -3.99
CA ILE A 16 -12.21 -34.31 -4.04
C ILE A 16 -12.72 -32.89 -3.88
N ALA A 17 -12.73 -32.40 -2.64
CA ALA A 17 -12.81 -30.99 -2.37
C ALA A 17 -11.63 -30.36 -3.11
N LEU A 18 -11.94 -29.73 -4.24
CA LEU A 18 -11.08 -28.73 -4.84
C LEU A 18 -10.87 -27.68 -3.75
N VAL A 19 -9.82 -27.85 -2.96
CA VAL A 19 -9.18 -26.75 -2.25
C VAL A 19 -8.68 -25.86 -3.38
N GLY A 20 -9.56 -24.99 -3.85
CA GLY A 20 -9.16 -23.85 -4.63
C GLY A 20 -8.18 -23.11 -3.74
N CYS A 21 -6.88 -23.25 -4.02
CA CYS A 21 -5.91 -22.22 -3.75
C CYS A 21 -6.33 -21.00 -4.56
N GLY A 22 -7.44 -20.37 -4.18
CA GLY A 22 -7.61 -18.96 -4.40
C GLY A 22 -6.46 -18.35 -3.63
N ALA A 23 -5.38 -18.00 -4.34
CA ALA A 23 -4.26 -17.29 -3.77
C ALA A 23 -4.85 -16.04 -3.13
N GLU A 24 -5.03 -16.08 -1.80
CA GLU A 24 -5.54 -14.96 -1.03
C GLU A 24 -4.76 -13.71 -1.47
N ASP A 25 -5.45 -12.60 -1.64
CA ASP A 25 -4.79 -11.32 -1.83
C ASP A 25 -4.08 -10.98 -0.52
N ASP A 26 -2.91 -11.58 -0.30
CA ASP A 26 -2.03 -11.32 0.82
C ASP A 26 -1.38 -9.95 0.59
N ALA A 27 -1.32 -9.17 1.66
CA ALA A 27 -0.61 -7.91 1.76
C ALA A 27 0.81 -7.97 1.17
N ARG A 28 1.51 -9.09 1.34
CA ARG A 28 2.87 -9.31 0.79
C ARG A 28 2.93 -9.28 -0.74
N GLY A 29 1.82 -9.56 -1.41
CA GLY A 29 1.74 -9.53 -2.87
C GLY A 29 1.62 -8.12 -3.45
N PHE A 30 1.26 -7.12 -2.65
CA PHE A 30 0.94 -5.77 -3.14
C PHE A 30 1.97 -4.70 -2.73
N LEU A 31 2.96 -5.07 -1.92
CA LEU A 31 4.14 -4.24 -1.65
C LEU A 31 5.39 -5.12 -1.78
N LEU A 32 6.32 -4.67 -2.63
CA LEU A 32 7.62 -5.32 -2.77
C LEU A 32 8.50 -4.91 -1.59
N LEU A 33 8.39 -5.64 -0.47
CA LEU A 33 9.07 -5.33 0.78
C LEU A 33 10.32 -6.17 1.02
N ASN A 34 10.92 -6.75 -0.03
CA ASN A 34 12.18 -7.48 0.13
C ASN A 34 13.34 -6.48 0.24
N PRO A 35 14.18 -6.51 1.30
CA PRO A 35 15.33 -5.64 1.42
C PRO A 35 16.23 -5.67 0.17
N GLY A 36 16.72 -4.50 -0.25
CA GLY A 36 17.55 -4.33 -1.44
C GLY A 36 16.77 -4.07 -2.73
N VAL A 37 15.49 -4.46 -2.79
CA VAL A 37 14.64 -4.16 -3.96
C VAL A 37 14.52 -2.66 -4.13
N THR A 38 14.68 -2.21 -5.38
CA THR A 38 14.66 -0.79 -5.75
C THR A 38 13.76 -0.61 -6.96
N TRP A 39 12.98 0.46 -7.00
CA TRP A 39 12.19 0.81 -8.17
C TRP A 39 12.19 2.31 -8.41
N TYR A 40 11.79 2.69 -9.60
CA TYR A 40 11.92 4.04 -10.11
C TYR A 40 10.60 4.49 -10.72
N TYR A 41 10.23 5.75 -10.49
CA TYR A 41 9.10 6.41 -11.11
C TYR A 41 9.58 7.57 -11.97
N ASP A 42 8.99 7.71 -13.15
CA ASP A 42 8.96 9.00 -13.82
C ASP A 42 7.90 9.84 -13.12
N VAL A 43 8.30 10.98 -12.55
CA VAL A 43 7.44 11.89 -11.80
C VAL A 43 7.30 13.20 -12.58
N ASP A 44 6.07 13.67 -12.72
CA ASP A 44 5.72 14.97 -13.27
C ASP A 44 5.06 15.80 -12.17
N ILE A 45 5.70 16.88 -11.75
CA ILE A 45 5.18 17.85 -10.78
C ILE A 45 4.88 19.14 -11.54
N GLN A 46 3.62 19.34 -11.90
CA GLN A 46 3.15 20.54 -12.61
C GLN A 46 3.97 20.90 -13.87
N GLY A 47 4.41 19.88 -14.62
CA GLY A 47 5.21 20.01 -15.84
C GLY A 47 6.71 19.83 -15.64
N GLU A 48 7.20 19.83 -14.39
CA GLU A 48 8.60 19.52 -14.08
C GLU A 48 8.79 18.00 -13.99
N LYS A 49 9.67 17.47 -14.85
CA LYS A 49 9.94 16.03 -14.93
C LYS A 49 11.15 15.65 -14.09
N LEU A 50 10.93 14.71 -13.19
CA LEU A 50 11.93 14.18 -12.26
C LEU A 50 11.90 12.65 -12.28
N GLU A 51 12.96 12.04 -11.76
CA GLU A 51 12.95 10.61 -11.44
C GLU A 51 12.91 10.45 -9.93
N MET A 52 12.04 9.58 -9.44
CA MET A 52 12.00 9.21 -8.03
C MET A 52 12.41 7.75 -7.87
N GLN A 53 13.42 7.53 -7.04
CA GLN A 53 13.85 6.22 -6.60
C GLN A 53 13.16 5.87 -5.29
N VAL A 54 12.73 4.61 -5.17
CA VAL A 54 12.28 4.01 -3.91
C VAL A 54 13.08 2.75 -3.64
N GLN A 55 13.63 2.64 -2.43
CA GLN A 55 14.45 1.49 -2.02
C GLN A 55 13.95 0.90 -0.70
N VAL A 56 13.89 -0.43 -0.64
CA VAL A 56 13.60 -1.16 0.60
C VAL A 56 14.89 -1.36 1.38
N GLY A 57 14.95 -0.81 2.59
CA GLY A 57 16.05 -1.04 3.51
C GLY A 57 15.87 -2.29 4.39
N GLU A 58 16.86 -2.53 5.23
CA GLU A 58 16.81 -3.59 6.25
C GLU A 58 15.69 -3.37 7.25
N THR A 59 15.09 -4.47 7.71
CA THR A 59 13.97 -4.41 8.65
C THR A 59 14.37 -3.78 9.98
N LYS A 60 13.46 -3.02 10.58
CA LYS A 60 13.63 -2.41 11.92
C LYS A 60 12.49 -2.80 12.85
N ASN A 61 12.77 -2.86 14.15
CA ASN A 61 11.71 -2.95 15.15
C ASN A 61 11.11 -1.57 15.41
N ILE A 62 9.87 -1.35 14.98
CA ILE A 62 9.11 -0.13 15.22
C ILE A 62 7.88 -0.50 16.06
N ALA A 63 7.79 0.06 17.27
CA ALA A 63 6.67 -0.17 18.20
C ALA A 63 6.37 -1.66 18.45
N GLY A 64 7.41 -2.51 18.50
CA GLY A 64 7.26 -3.95 18.72
C GLY A 64 6.94 -4.76 17.46
N LYS A 65 7.06 -4.16 16.27
CA LYS A 65 6.78 -4.80 14.99
C LYS A 65 7.99 -4.76 14.07
N THR A 66 8.22 -5.84 13.33
CA THR A 66 9.15 -5.84 12.21
C THR A 66 8.56 -4.99 11.08
N ALA A 67 9.19 -3.86 10.80
CA ALA A 67 8.79 -2.93 9.75
C ALA A 67 9.89 -2.78 8.69
N TYR A 68 9.46 -2.63 7.45
CA TYR A 68 10.27 -2.45 6.26
C TYR A 68 10.33 -0.95 5.91
N PRO A 69 11.52 -0.32 5.98
CA PRO A 69 11.68 1.06 5.57
C PRO A 69 11.71 1.18 4.04
N LEU A 70 10.87 2.05 3.48
CA LEU A 70 10.87 2.47 2.09
C LEU A 70 11.41 3.89 2.02
N SER A 71 12.61 4.04 1.48
CA SER A 71 13.30 5.32 1.32
C SER A 71 12.98 5.92 -0.03
N TYR A 72 12.55 7.18 -0.07
CA TYR A 72 12.16 7.92 -1.27
C TYR A 72 13.18 9.03 -1.55
N SER A 73 13.74 9.05 -2.76
CA SER A 73 14.74 10.04 -3.20
C SER A 73 14.40 10.54 -4.62
N TYR A 74 14.50 11.85 -4.88
CA TYR A 74 14.28 12.45 -6.21
C TYR A 74 15.56 12.52 -7.09
N ASN A 75 16.60 11.79 -6.68
CA ASN A 75 17.88 11.60 -7.38
C ASN A 75 18.62 10.44 -6.68
N GLU A 76 19.27 9.53 -7.43
CA GLU A 76 20.03 8.40 -6.88
C GLU A 76 21.16 8.79 -5.92
N LEU A 77 21.71 10.00 -6.08
CA LEU A 77 22.76 10.52 -5.21
C LEU A 77 22.23 11.36 -4.03
N ALA A 78 20.92 11.61 -3.99
CA ALA A 78 20.30 12.39 -2.93
C ALA A 78 19.97 11.53 -1.71
N LEU A 79 20.17 12.11 -0.53
CA LEU A 79 19.63 11.56 0.70
C LEU A 79 18.10 11.45 0.58
N PRO A 80 17.49 10.40 1.15
CA PRO A 80 16.05 10.24 1.10
C PRO A 80 15.35 11.40 1.78
N THR A 81 14.38 11.99 1.09
CA THR A 81 13.54 13.08 1.61
C THR A 81 12.44 12.55 2.53
N GLN A 82 12.12 11.26 2.39
CA GLN A 82 11.12 10.55 3.17
C GLN A 82 11.50 9.07 3.33
N ILE A 83 11.25 8.52 4.52
CA ILE A 83 11.31 7.09 4.79
C ILE A 83 9.99 6.67 5.43
N GLU A 84 9.27 5.77 4.77
CA GLU A 84 8.03 5.20 5.27
C GLU A 84 8.27 3.81 5.83
N TYR A 85 7.78 3.52 7.03
CA TYR A 85 7.96 2.22 7.66
C TYR A 85 6.66 1.42 7.56
N TYR A 86 6.70 0.28 6.86
CA TYR A 86 5.55 -0.59 6.67
C TYR A 86 5.68 -1.90 7.43
N ALA A 87 4.65 -2.32 8.16
CA ALA A 87 4.60 -3.61 8.83
C ALA A 87 3.45 -4.45 8.26
N VAL A 88 3.73 -5.67 7.81
CA VAL A 88 2.72 -6.57 7.26
C VAL A 88 2.12 -7.43 8.36
N GLN A 89 0.80 -7.45 8.48
CA GLN A 89 0.04 -8.33 9.37
C GLN A 89 -1.12 -8.95 8.62
N ASP A 90 -1.10 -10.27 8.38
CA ASP A 90 -2.16 -11.06 7.75
C ASP A 90 -2.95 -10.31 6.65
N LYS A 91 -4.01 -9.58 7.04
CA LYS A 91 -4.95 -8.86 6.15
C LYS A 91 -4.76 -7.34 6.12
N ALA A 92 -3.61 -6.82 6.52
CA ALA A 92 -3.32 -5.40 6.54
C ALA A 92 -1.83 -5.09 6.35
N VAL A 93 -1.56 -3.96 5.71
CA VAL A 93 -0.29 -3.26 5.82
C VAL A 93 -0.49 -2.10 6.77
N LEU A 94 0.30 -2.06 7.82
CA LEU A 94 0.33 -0.96 8.77
C LEU A 94 1.48 -0.01 8.44
N PHE A 95 1.27 1.28 8.71
CA PHE A 95 2.23 2.37 8.53
C PHE A 95 2.46 3.04 9.89
N PRO A 96 3.29 2.44 10.77
CA PRO A 96 3.49 2.91 12.13
C PRO A 96 4.37 4.17 12.28
N ARG A 97 5.22 4.47 11.30
CA ARG A 97 6.23 5.54 11.42
C ARG A 97 6.58 6.14 10.07
N LEU A 98 6.83 7.46 10.06
CA LEU A 98 7.32 8.25 8.94
C LEU A 98 8.55 9.04 9.43
N ASP A 99 9.63 9.03 8.66
CA ASP A 99 10.74 9.97 8.82
C ASP A 99 10.81 10.87 7.59
N ASN A 100 10.95 12.18 7.76
CA ASN A 100 11.11 13.12 6.65
C ASN A 100 11.95 14.33 7.09
N VAL A 101 12.06 15.35 6.23
CA VAL A 101 12.82 16.58 6.50
C VAL A 101 12.34 17.37 7.73
N GLN A 102 11.12 17.13 8.21
CA GLN A 102 10.56 17.79 9.39
C GLN A 102 10.84 17.03 10.69
N GLY A 103 11.22 15.75 10.60
CA GLY A 103 11.53 14.93 11.78
C GLY A 103 11.13 13.46 11.62
N GLN A 104 11.10 12.76 12.74
CA GLN A 104 10.77 11.34 12.84
C GLN A 104 9.51 11.19 13.68
N PHE A 105 8.46 10.59 13.13
CA PHE A 105 7.14 10.61 13.74
C PHE A 105 6.53 9.21 13.82
N LEU A 106 6.09 8.84 15.02
CA LEU A 106 5.23 7.68 15.24
C LEU A 106 3.77 8.07 15.01
N LYS A 107 3.03 7.19 14.33
CA LYS A 107 1.57 7.30 14.17
C LYS A 107 0.88 6.55 15.31
N LYS A 108 0.02 7.25 16.06
CA LYS A 108 -0.75 6.69 17.18
C LYS A 108 -2.26 6.97 17.04
N PRO A 109 -3.12 5.93 16.89
CA PRO A 109 -2.75 4.53 16.65
C PRO A 109 -1.98 4.37 15.33
N GLU A 110 -1.41 3.19 15.09
CA GLU A 110 -0.76 2.90 13.81
C GLU A 110 -1.78 3.03 12.68
N GLN A 111 -1.35 3.59 11.54
CA GLN A 111 -2.23 3.76 10.39
C GLN A 111 -2.36 2.45 9.62
N THR A 112 -3.58 2.00 9.36
CA THR A 112 -3.81 0.98 8.33
C THR A 112 -3.64 1.63 6.96
N PHE A 113 -2.58 1.26 6.26
CA PHE A 113 -2.29 1.77 4.93
C PHE A 113 -3.11 1.05 3.86
N LEU A 114 -3.04 -0.29 3.83
CA LEU A 114 -3.84 -1.14 2.96
C LEU A 114 -4.55 -2.21 3.78
N LYS A 115 -5.78 -2.55 3.40
CA LYS A 115 -6.58 -3.60 4.02
C LYS A 115 -6.98 -4.63 2.96
N PHE A 116 -6.77 -5.90 3.26
CA PHE A 116 -6.93 -7.00 2.32
C PHE A 116 -8.12 -7.90 2.67
N PRO A 117 -8.74 -8.55 1.68
CA PRO A 117 -8.50 -8.40 0.24
C PRO A 117 -8.91 -7.00 -0.28
N LEU A 118 -8.33 -6.54 -1.39
CA LEU A 118 -8.68 -5.25 -1.99
C LEU A 118 -9.89 -5.41 -2.92
N LYS A 119 -11.10 -5.50 -2.36
CA LYS A 119 -12.34 -5.62 -3.14
C LYS A 119 -12.91 -4.23 -3.43
N GLU A 120 -13.42 -4.05 -4.65
CA GLU A 120 -14.09 -2.81 -5.05
C GLU A 120 -15.19 -2.44 -4.04
N GLY A 121 -15.18 -1.17 -3.62
CA GLY A 121 -16.09 -0.63 -2.62
C GLY A 121 -15.63 -0.80 -1.17
N ASP A 122 -14.58 -1.57 -0.90
CA ASP A 122 -14.00 -1.65 0.45
C ASP A 122 -13.47 -0.28 0.91
N LYS A 123 -13.68 0.01 2.19
CA LYS A 123 -13.29 1.27 2.81
C LYS A 123 -12.62 1.04 4.15
N TRP A 124 -11.67 1.89 4.47
CA TRP A 124 -11.14 2.00 5.82
C TRP A 124 -10.74 3.44 6.10
N GLU A 125 -10.69 3.75 7.38
CA GLU A 125 -10.33 5.07 7.87
C GLU A 125 -9.30 4.93 8.97
N TRP A 126 -8.48 5.97 9.10
CA TRP A 126 -7.59 6.18 10.21
C TRP A 126 -7.82 7.59 10.76
N SER A 127 -7.74 7.72 12.08
CA SER A 127 -7.66 8.99 12.77
C SER A 127 -6.63 8.84 13.87
N GLY A 128 -5.62 9.70 13.89
CA GLY A 128 -4.56 9.57 14.87
C GLY A 128 -3.66 10.79 14.97
N ARG A 129 -2.59 10.62 15.71
CA ARG A 129 -1.63 11.66 16.08
C ARG A 129 -0.23 11.30 15.63
N LEU A 130 0.55 12.32 15.27
CA LEU A 130 1.98 12.23 15.01
C LEU A 130 2.75 12.65 16.25
N ILE A 131 3.48 11.70 16.83
CA ILE A 131 4.30 11.91 18.02
C ILE A 131 5.77 11.84 17.61
N PRO A 132 6.58 12.88 17.84
CA PRO A 132 8.01 12.82 17.55
C PRO A 132 8.66 11.66 18.30
N VAL A 133 9.62 10.97 17.66
CA VAL A 133 10.32 9.84 18.29
C VAL A 133 11.08 10.32 19.53
N GLY A 134 10.81 9.69 20.67
CA GLY A 134 11.40 10.06 21.97
C GLY A 134 10.52 10.98 22.82
N GLU A 135 9.46 11.54 22.22
CA GLU A 135 8.54 12.46 22.88
C GLU A 135 7.24 11.76 23.30
N LYS A 136 6.49 12.44 24.19
CA LYS A 136 5.17 11.98 24.66
C LYS A 136 4.01 12.72 23.99
N GLU A 137 4.20 13.99 23.69
CA GLU A 137 3.16 14.86 23.16
C GLU A 137 3.13 14.82 21.63
N ALA A 138 1.92 14.91 21.08
CA ALA A 138 1.72 14.98 19.65
C ALA A 138 1.98 16.40 19.14
N VAL A 139 2.58 16.51 17.97
CA VAL A 139 2.80 17.80 17.28
C VAL A 139 1.81 18.03 16.15
N ALA A 140 1.17 16.96 15.67
CA ALA A 140 0.18 17.01 14.62
C ALA A 140 -0.85 15.89 14.77
N SER A 141 -1.97 16.03 14.10
CA SER A 141 -2.98 14.99 13.95
C SER A 141 -3.32 14.78 12.48
N GLY A 142 -3.93 13.64 12.18
CA GLY A 142 -4.34 13.33 10.83
C GLY A 142 -5.53 12.41 10.76
N LYS A 143 -6.24 12.50 9.65
CA LYS A 143 -7.30 11.57 9.24
C LYS A 143 -7.01 11.11 7.83
N VAL A 144 -7.19 9.82 7.58
CA VAL A 144 -7.04 9.24 6.25
C VAL A 144 -8.27 8.38 5.97
N GLN A 145 -8.89 8.59 4.83
CA GLN A 145 -9.95 7.73 4.31
C GLN A 145 -9.45 7.08 3.04
N ALA A 146 -9.68 5.78 2.90
CA ALA A 146 -9.30 5.02 1.71
C ALA A 146 -10.51 4.28 1.15
N VAL A 147 -10.61 4.25 -0.17
CA VAL A 147 -11.67 3.55 -0.90
C VAL A 147 -11.04 2.76 -2.05
N VAL A 148 -11.31 1.46 -2.10
CA VAL A 148 -10.95 0.62 -3.25
C VAL A 148 -11.95 0.89 -4.37
N GLU A 149 -11.44 1.27 -5.53
CA GLU A 149 -12.23 1.51 -6.73
C GLU A 149 -12.08 0.34 -7.72
N SER A 150 -12.73 0.46 -8.87
CA SER A 150 -12.66 -0.55 -9.92
C SER A 150 -11.24 -0.73 -10.45
N LYS A 151 -10.96 -1.95 -10.93
CA LYS A 151 -9.70 -2.25 -11.62
C LYS A 151 -9.70 -1.65 -13.00
N GLU A 152 -8.54 -1.21 -13.47
CA GLU A 152 -8.38 -0.73 -14.84
C GLU A 152 -7.02 -1.08 -15.43
N THR A 153 -6.91 -0.92 -16.75
CA THR A 153 -5.63 -1.08 -17.45
C THR A 153 -4.78 0.17 -17.28
N VAL A 154 -3.55 0.00 -16.77
CA VAL A 154 -2.56 1.07 -16.62
C VAL A 154 -1.37 0.79 -17.52
N ASN A 155 -0.99 1.79 -18.33
CA ASN A 155 0.21 1.75 -19.15
C ASN A 155 1.32 2.56 -18.48
N THR A 156 2.51 1.98 -18.40
CA THR A 156 3.70 2.57 -17.79
C THR A 156 4.92 2.25 -18.66
N PRO A 157 6.05 2.96 -18.51
CA PRO A 157 7.31 2.54 -19.15
C PRO A 157 7.74 1.12 -18.75
N ALA A 158 7.43 0.66 -17.54
CA ALA A 158 7.72 -0.70 -17.07
C ALA A 158 6.80 -1.78 -17.69
N GLY A 159 5.70 -1.40 -18.34
CA GLY A 159 4.76 -2.31 -19.00
C GLY A 159 3.29 -1.91 -18.89
N THR A 160 2.43 -2.79 -19.41
CA THR A 160 0.96 -2.66 -19.38
C THR A 160 0.36 -3.64 -18.38
N TYR A 161 -0.44 -3.14 -17.45
CA TYR A 161 -1.08 -3.91 -16.38
C TYR A 161 -2.60 -3.88 -16.52
N LYS A 162 -3.23 -5.01 -16.82
CA LYS A 162 -4.68 -5.07 -17.14
C LYS A 162 -5.61 -4.93 -15.93
N ASP A 163 -5.15 -5.38 -14.76
CA ASP A 163 -5.95 -5.52 -13.53
C ASP A 163 -5.39 -4.66 -12.39
N ALA A 164 -4.97 -3.43 -12.67
CA ALA A 164 -4.46 -2.54 -11.65
C ALA A 164 -5.61 -2.05 -10.76
N VAL A 165 -5.54 -2.38 -9.47
CA VAL A 165 -6.52 -1.96 -8.45
C VAL A 165 -6.28 -0.50 -8.11
N ARG A 166 -7.28 0.35 -8.38
CA ARG A 166 -7.21 1.76 -8.01
C ARG A 166 -7.71 1.96 -6.59
N ILE A 167 -7.00 2.75 -5.81
CA ILE A 167 -7.37 3.11 -4.44
C ILE A 167 -7.29 4.63 -4.32
N SER A 168 -8.39 5.26 -3.91
CA SER A 168 -8.45 6.68 -3.62
C SER A 168 -8.19 6.92 -2.13
N PHE A 169 -7.33 7.87 -1.82
CA PHE A 169 -7.08 8.33 -0.46
C PHE A 169 -7.44 9.80 -0.31
N VAL A 170 -8.08 10.13 0.81
CA VAL A 170 -8.30 11.50 1.25
C VAL A 170 -7.65 11.65 2.61
N SER A 171 -6.62 12.48 2.69
CA SER A 171 -5.85 12.72 3.91
C SER A 171 -6.03 14.16 4.36
N VAL A 172 -6.31 14.37 5.63
CA VAL A 172 -6.37 15.66 6.28
C VAL A 172 -5.34 15.65 7.39
N ASN A 173 -4.38 16.56 7.37
CA ASN A 173 -3.36 16.70 8.41
C ASN A 173 -3.46 18.07 9.04
N GLU A 174 -3.38 18.13 10.37
CA GLU A 174 -3.50 19.36 11.16
C GLU A 174 -2.27 19.49 12.06
N SER A 175 -1.57 20.62 11.98
CA SER A 175 -0.38 20.93 12.76
C SER A 175 -0.42 22.39 13.18
N GLY A 176 -0.60 22.64 14.49
CA GLY A 176 -0.91 23.98 14.99
C GLY A 176 -2.17 24.55 14.32
N ASP A 177 -2.08 25.76 13.78
CA ASP A 177 -3.17 26.42 13.05
C ASP A 177 -3.20 26.08 11.56
N THR A 178 -2.32 25.18 11.09
CA THR A 178 -2.24 24.82 9.67
C THR A 178 -2.95 23.50 9.41
N ARG A 179 -3.76 23.49 8.35
CA ARG A 179 -4.46 22.32 7.85
C ARG A 179 -4.05 22.04 6.40
N PHE A 180 -3.77 20.78 6.11
CA PHE A 180 -3.39 20.31 4.78
C PHE A 180 -4.29 19.16 4.35
N ASP A 181 -5.02 19.38 3.25
CA ASP A 181 -5.89 18.39 2.64
C ASP A 181 -5.20 17.83 1.38
N ILE A 182 -4.97 16.53 1.35
CA ILE A 182 -4.34 15.81 0.23
C ILE A 182 -5.33 14.79 -0.31
N LYS A 183 -5.55 14.82 -1.61
CA LYS A 183 -6.30 13.78 -2.33
C LYS A 183 -5.34 13.08 -3.27
N GLU A 184 -5.31 11.76 -3.22
CA GLU A 184 -4.45 10.98 -4.09
C GLU A 184 -5.17 9.72 -4.58
N LYS A 185 -4.76 9.25 -5.75
CA LYS A 185 -5.15 7.96 -6.31
C LYS A 185 -3.91 7.15 -6.57
N ARG A 186 -3.90 5.89 -6.14
CA ARG A 186 -2.80 4.96 -6.36
C ARG A 186 -3.31 3.70 -7.03
N TRP A 187 -2.54 3.18 -7.98
CA TRP A 187 -2.84 1.96 -8.71
C TRP A 187 -1.87 0.87 -8.30
N TYR A 188 -2.39 -0.25 -7.83
CA TYR A 188 -1.59 -1.37 -7.37
C TYR A 188 -1.80 -2.63 -8.21
N VAL A 189 -0.72 -3.36 -8.46
CA VAL A 189 -0.73 -4.63 -9.19
C VAL A 189 -0.08 -5.70 -8.32
N LYS A 190 -0.76 -6.83 -8.15
CA LYS A 190 -0.22 -7.98 -7.41
C LYS A 190 1.08 -8.47 -8.05
N GLY A 191 2.11 -8.66 -7.25
CA GLY A 191 3.47 -9.04 -7.65
C GLY A 191 4.37 -7.90 -8.13
N VAL A 192 3.84 -6.67 -8.22
CA VAL A 192 4.56 -5.49 -8.73
C VAL A 192 4.52 -4.33 -7.72
N GLY A 193 3.39 -4.11 -7.05
CA GLY A 193 3.19 -2.98 -6.15
C GLY A 193 2.53 -1.80 -6.83
N MET A 194 2.84 -0.58 -6.37
CA MET A 194 2.26 0.64 -6.93
C MET A 194 2.85 0.94 -8.31
N VAL A 195 2.00 0.98 -9.34
CA VAL A 195 2.41 1.23 -10.73
C VAL A 195 2.13 2.67 -11.18
N LYS A 196 1.22 3.37 -10.51
CA LYS A 196 0.87 4.76 -10.78
C LYS A 196 0.37 5.45 -9.51
N GLU A 197 0.63 6.74 -9.40
CA GLU A 197 0.04 7.66 -8.44
C GLU A 197 -0.34 8.97 -9.11
N VAL A 198 -1.44 9.58 -8.68
CA VAL A 198 -1.83 10.93 -9.03
C VAL A 198 -2.28 11.66 -7.78
N LEU A 199 -1.71 12.83 -7.52
CA LEU A 199 -2.05 13.71 -6.40
C LEU A 199 -2.80 14.93 -6.93
N TYR A 200 -3.80 15.37 -6.18
CA TYR A 200 -4.69 16.46 -6.56
C TYR A 200 -4.66 17.58 -5.51
N ASP A 201 -4.77 18.84 -5.98
CA ASP A 201 -5.00 19.99 -5.11
C ASP A 201 -6.47 20.05 -4.61
N GLU A 202 -6.77 21.04 -3.77
CA GLU A 202 -8.11 21.27 -3.24
C GLU A 202 -9.18 21.52 -4.33
N LYS A 203 -8.76 22.07 -5.47
CA LYS A 203 -9.62 22.36 -6.63
C LYS A 203 -9.80 21.15 -7.54
N GLY A 204 -9.09 20.05 -7.29
CA GLY A 204 -9.14 18.82 -8.07
C GLY A 204 -8.21 18.83 -9.29
N ASN A 205 -7.26 19.76 -9.39
CA ASN A 205 -6.25 19.73 -10.44
C ASN A 205 -5.16 18.72 -10.08
N GLU A 206 -4.66 17.99 -11.07
CA GLU A 206 -3.49 17.14 -10.92
C GLU A 206 -2.26 18.00 -10.63
N VAL A 207 -1.58 17.73 -9.52
CA VAL A 207 -0.35 18.44 -9.12
C VAL A 207 0.89 17.55 -9.20
N LEU A 208 0.71 16.24 -9.08
CA LEU A 208 1.79 15.26 -9.22
C LEU A 208 1.23 14.02 -9.91
N THR A 209 1.98 13.49 -10.86
CA THR A 209 1.79 12.14 -11.39
C THR A 209 3.10 11.37 -11.28
N ALA A 210 3.08 10.18 -10.71
CA ALA A 210 4.20 9.25 -10.71
C ALA A 210 3.81 7.97 -11.45
N VAL A 211 4.65 7.50 -12.38
CA VAL A 211 4.40 6.30 -13.18
C VAL A 211 5.60 5.37 -13.13
N LEU A 212 5.38 4.08 -12.88
CA LEU A 212 6.46 3.12 -12.68
C LEU A 212 7.32 3.00 -13.95
N LYS A 213 8.58 3.36 -13.81
CA LYS A 213 9.56 3.35 -14.91
C LYS A 213 10.25 2.00 -15.04
N LYS A 214 10.79 1.50 -13.93
CA LYS A 214 11.51 0.22 -13.86
C LYS A 214 11.53 -0.33 -12.43
N LEU A 215 11.77 -1.62 -12.31
CA LEU A 215 11.91 -2.36 -11.07
C LEU A 215 13.19 -3.21 -11.11
N GLU A 216 13.98 -3.13 -10.06
CA GLU A 216 15.25 -3.85 -9.87
C GLU A 216 15.12 -4.73 -8.62
N LYS A 217 15.25 -6.04 -8.81
CA LYS A 217 15.05 -7.06 -7.77
C LYS A 217 16.36 -7.72 -7.37
#